data_AF-A0A0F9PSD0-F1
#
_entry.id   AF-A0A0F9PSD0-F1
#
_cell.length_a   1.000
_cell.length_b   1.000
_cell.length_c   1.000
_cell.angle_alpha   90.00
_cell.angle_beta   90.00
_cell.angle_gamma   90.00
#
_symmetry.space_group_name_H-M   'P 1'
#
loop_
_entity.id
_entity.type
_entity.pdbx_description
1 polymer ?
#
loop_
_entity_poly.entity_id
_entity_poly.type
_entity_poly.pdbx_seq_one_letter_code
_entity_poly.pdbx_strand_id
1 'polypeptide(L)' 'MKKMKIKSREVVRIQYYIFCPKCDIEIKGNAPSHVEINLKHHLDKHKFEKKKKVKKK' A
#
# COMPACT_ATOMS: atom_id res chain seq x y z
N MET A 1 -12.40 -44.84 8.31
CA MET A 1 -11.80 -43.52 8.65
C MET A 1 -12.90 -42.46 8.72
N LYS A 2 -13.08 -41.78 9.86
CA LYS A 2 -14.04 -40.66 9.97
C LYS A 2 -13.51 -39.49 9.13
N LYS A 3 -14.25 -39.04 8.12
CA LYS A 3 -13.94 -37.82 7.38
C LYS A 3 -14.05 -36.63 8.33
N MET A 4 -12.92 -35.95 8.59
CA MET A 4 -12.93 -34.70 9.34
C MET A 4 -13.66 -33.63 8.52
N LYS A 5 -14.64 -32.96 9.13
CA LYS A 5 -15.38 -31.87 8.50
C LYS A 5 -14.56 -30.59 8.63
N ILE A 6 -14.14 -30.01 7.50
CA ILE A 6 -13.48 -28.70 7.46
C ILE A 6 -14.50 -27.63 7.85
N LYS A 7 -14.11 -26.70 8.71
CA LYS A 7 -14.93 -25.55 9.13
C LYS A 7 -14.25 -24.26 8.71
N SER A 8 -15.04 -23.26 8.34
CA SER A 8 -14.57 -21.89 8.10
C SER A 8 -14.87 -21.01 9.32
N ARG A 9 -14.12 -19.91 9.44
CA ARG A 9 -14.45 -18.80 10.35
C ARG A 9 -14.23 -17.48 9.63
N GLU A 10 -15.01 -16.49 9.99
CA GLU A 10 -14.78 -15.11 9.57
C GLU A 10 -13.62 -14.50 10.37
N VAL A 11 -12.80 -13.70 9.70
CA VAL A 11 -11.65 -13.02 10.31
C VAL A 11 -11.72 -11.55 9.97
N VAL A 12 -11.84 -10.70 10.99
CA VAL A 12 -11.71 -9.26 10.85
C VAL A 12 -10.23 -8.91 10.88
N ARG A 13 -9.74 -8.24 9.82
CA ARG A 13 -8.36 -7.76 9.73
C ARG A 13 -8.36 -6.24 9.65
N ILE A 14 -7.58 -5.60 10.52
CA ILE A 14 -7.33 -4.16 10.43
C ILE A 14 -6.38 -3.92 9.26
N GLN A 15 -6.80 -3.09 8.31
CA GLN A 15 -5.97 -2.57 7.23
C GLN A 15 -5.66 -1.10 7.51
N TYR A 16 -4.38 -0.75 7.44
CA TYR A 16 -3.91 0.61 7.63
C TYR A 16 -3.76 1.29 6.28
N TYR A 17 -4.12 2.57 6.19
CA TYR A 17 -4.00 3.33 4.97
C TYR A 17 -3.78 4.83 5.24
N ILE A 18 -3.19 5.53 4.28
CA ILE A 18 -3.10 7.00 4.23
C ILE A 18 -3.26 7.47 2.78
N PHE A 19 -3.67 8.72 2.57
CA PHE A 19 -3.68 9.35 1.25
C PHE A 19 -2.37 10.10 0.98
N CYS A 20 -1.85 9.98 -0.23
CA CYS A 20 -0.69 10.73 -0.66
C CYS A 20 -1.05 12.22 -0.85
N PRO A 21 -0.35 13.17 -0.21
CA PRO A 21 -0.69 14.59 -0.27
C PRO A 21 -0.47 15.26 -1.64
N LYS A 22 0.17 14.56 -2.60
CA LYS A 22 0.49 15.12 -3.92
C LYS A 22 -0.47 14.70 -5.02
N CYS A 23 -1.09 13.53 -4.88
CA CYS A 23 -1.87 12.93 -5.96
C CYS A 23 -3.12 12.20 -5.45
N ASP A 24 -3.43 12.33 -4.16
CA ASP A 24 -4.63 11.77 -3.52
C ASP A 24 -4.77 10.25 -3.66
N ILE A 25 -3.68 9.56 -3.96
CA ILE A 25 -3.66 8.10 -4.10
C ILE A 25 -3.61 7.48 -2.70
N GLU A 26 -4.50 6.51 -2.46
CA GLU A 26 -4.53 5.72 -1.24
C GLU A 26 -3.36 4.73 -1.17
N ILE A 27 -2.57 4.83 -0.11
CA ILE A 27 -1.44 3.94 0.19
C ILE A 27 -1.85 3.05 1.35
N LYS A 28 -1.98 1.74 1.09
CA LYS A 28 -2.42 0.75 2.07
C LYS A 28 -1.28 -0.15 2.57
N GLY A 29 -1.49 -0.77 3.72
CA GLY A 29 -0.56 -1.70 4.35
C GLY A 29 -1.21 -2.55 5.42
N ASN A 30 -0.61 -3.71 5.69
CA ASN A 30 -1.05 -4.63 6.75
C ASN A 30 -0.57 -4.22 8.15
N ALA A 31 0.34 -3.25 8.23
CA ALA A 31 0.88 -2.66 9.46
C ALA A 31 1.22 -1.18 9.19
N PRO A 32 1.28 -0.32 10.23
CA PRO A 32 1.67 1.09 10.06
C PRO A 32 3.01 1.26 9.34
N SER A 33 4.03 0.46 9.70
CA SER A 33 5.35 0.49 9.07
C SER A 33 5.33 0.15 7.58
N HIS A 34 4.43 -0.75 7.14
CA HIS A 34 4.25 -1.03 5.71
C HIS A 34 3.68 0.18 4.97
N VAL A 35 2.76 0.92 5.58
CA VAL A 35 2.20 2.14 4.99
C VAL A 35 3.28 3.21 4.85
N GLU A 36 4.13 3.38 5.86
CA GLU A 36 5.25 4.34 5.81
C GLU A 36 6.27 4.01 4.70
N ILE A 37 6.66 2.73 4.57
CA ILE A 37 7.58 2.28 3.52
C ILE A 37 6.94 2.48 2.14
N ASN A 38 5.68 2.09 1.98
CA ASN A 38 4.95 2.26 0.73
C ASN A 38 4.80 3.74 0.35
N LEU A 39 4.54 4.61 1.32
CA LEU A 39 4.49 6.06 1.11
C LEU A 39 5.85 6.59 0.68
N LYS A 40 6.93 6.18 1.33
CA LYS A 40 8.30 6.60 0.98
C LYS A 40 8.63 6.23 -0.47
N HIS A 41 8.36 4.99 -0.87
CA HIS A 41 8.56 4.53 -2.25
C HIS A 41 7.66 5.27 -3.25
N HIS A 42 6.42 5.53 -2.89
CA HIS A 42 5.49 6.29 -3.71
C HIS A 42 5.97 7.74 -3.92
N LEU A 43 6.41 8.41 -2.85
CA LEU A 43 6.95 9.77 -2.92
C LEU A 43 8.27 9.85 -3.70
N ASP A 44 9.07 8.79 -3.70
CA ASP A 44 10.28 8.71 -4.51
C ASP A 44 9.96 8.68 -6.02
N LYS A 45 8.91 7.93 -6.42
CA LYS A 45 8.41 7.94 -7.80
C LYS A 45 7.98 9.34 -8.25
N HIS A 46 7.32 10.12 -7.39
CA HIS A 46 6.99 11.53 -7.68
C HIS A 46 8.23 12.39 -7.95
N LYS A 47 9.33 12.16 -7.23
CA LYS A 47 10.59 12.89 -7.45
C LYS A 47 11.22 12.49 -8.78
N PHE A 48 11.12 11.22 -9.16
CA PHE A 48 11.71 10.70 -10.39
C PHE A 48 10.92 11.12 -11.65
N GLU A 49 9.59 11.16 -11.58
CA GLU A 49 8.75 11.65 -12.69
C GLU A 49 8.96 13.14 -12.97
N LYS A 50 9.17 13.96 -11.93
CA LYS A 50 9.57 15.37 -12.11
C LYS A 50 10.89 15.50 -12.88
N LYS A 51 11.89 14.68 -12.58
CA LYS A 51 13.20 14.73 -13.27
C LYS A 51 13.12 14.35 -14.76
N LYS A 52 12.23 13.43 -15.14
CA LYS A 52 12.02 13.07 -16.56
C LYS A 52 11.34 14.18 -17.37
N LYS A 53 10.44 14.95 -16.77
CA LYS A 53 9.78 16.07 -17.45
C LYS A 53 10.71 17.26 -17.68
N VAL A 54 11.69 17.49 -16.81
CA VAL A 54 12.65 18.61 -16.93
C VAL A 54 13.72 18.35 -18.00
N LYS A 55 14.11 17.09 -18.25
CA LYS A 55 15.17 16.75 -19.23
C LYS A 55 14.71 16.70 -20.70
N LYS A 56 13.42 16.94 -20.99
CA LYS A 56 12.86 16.89 -22.35
C LYS A 56 12.66 18.28 -22.98
N LYS A 57 13.28 19.32 -22.42
CA LYS A 57 13.17 20.71 -22.90
C LYS A 57 14.51 21.20 -23.41
#